data_AF-E9FJM7-F1
#
_entry.id   AF-E9FJM7-F1
#
_cell.length_a   1.000
_cell.length_b   1.000
_cell.length_c   1.000
_cell.angle_alpha   90.00
_cell.angle_beta   90.00
_cell.angle_gamma   90.00
#
_symmetry.space_group_name_H-M   'P 1'
#
loop_
_entity.id
_entity.type
_entity.pdbx_description
1 polymer ?
#
loop_
_entity_poly.entity_id
_entity_poly.type
_entity_poly.pdbx_seq_one_letter_code
_entity_poly.pdbx_strand_id
1 'polypeptide(L)'
;MIALADKAVFADEVTETTSTSTVEVATTGNPATNLPEAQGEMSQVAKESQAKAGSKDSALPVEVSSADLDKAVADAKSAGVKVVQDETKDKGTATTATENAQKQDEIKSDYAKQAEEVKTTTEAYKKEVAAHQAETDKINAENKAADDKYQKDLKSHQEEVEKINTANATAKAEYEAKLAQYQKDLATVKKANEDSQQDYQNKLSAYQTELARVQKANAEAKEAYDKAVKENTAKNEALKAENEAIKQRNETAKANYEAAMKQYEADLAAIKKAKEDNDADYQAKLAAYQTELARVQKANSDAKAAYEKAVEENTAKNNAIQAENEAIKQRNATAKSTYDAAVKKYEADLAAVKQANAT
;
A
#
# COMPACT_ATOMS: atom_id res chain seq x y z
N MET A 1 -123.27 -52.81 24.33
CA MET A 1 -124.17 -53.20 23.23
C MET A 1 -124.37 -54.70 23.31
N ILE A 2 -125.65 -55.11 23.42
CA ILE A 2 -126.30 -56.39 23.07
C ILE A 2 -125.62 -57.68 23.57
N ALA A 3 -126.25 -58.60 24.30
CA ALA A 3 -127.41 -58.62 25.19
C ALA A 3 -127.27 -59.96 25.94
N LEU A 4 -127.20 -59.89 27.27
CA LEU A 4 -127.50 -61.02 28.12
C LEU A 4 -129.01 -61.30 28.05
N ALA A 5 -129.34 -62.57 28.24
CA ALA A 5 -130.51 -63.03 28.96
C ALA A 5 -131.88 -62.77 28.30
N ASP A 6 -132.36 -63.81 27.63
CA ASP A 6 -133.78 -64.11 27.63
C ASP A 6 -134.00 -65.20 28.69
N LYS A 7 -134.58 -64.80 29.83
CA LYS A 7 -135.45 -65.64 30.65
C LYS A 7 -136.16 -64.78 31.68
N ALA A 8 -137.27 -64.22 31.22
CA ALA A 8 -138.36 -63.79 32.05
C ALA A 8 -138.82 -64.95 32.96
N VAL A 9 -138.98 -64.59 34.23
CA VAL A 9 -139.65 -65.36 35.28
C VAL A 9 -141.12 -64.92 35.30
N PHE A 10 -141.97 -65.80 35.84
CA PHE A 10 -143.41 -65.67 36.12
C PHE A 10 -144.30 -66.05 34.93
N ALA A 11 -145.26 -66.97 35.03
CA ALA A 11 -145.87 -67.62 36.17
C ALA A 11 -146.25 -69.06 35.78
N ASP A 12 -145.91 -70.02 36.63
CA ASP A 12 -146.37 -71.40 36.47
C ASP A 12 -147.81 -71.49 37.00
N GLU A 13 -148.68 -71.94 36.12
CA GLU A 13 -150.11 -72.00 36.25
C GLU A 13 -150.46 -73.20 37.13
N VAL A 14 -151.10 -72.94 38.27
CA VAL A 14 -151.65 -73.96 39.16
C VAL A 14 -152.88 -74.56 38.48
N THR A 15 -152.86 -75.84 38.08
CA THR A 15 -154.08 -76.69 38.15
C THR A 15 -153.80 -78.20 38.01
N GLU A 16 -154.14 -78.89 39.11
CA GLU A 16 -154.74 -80.23 39.25
C GLU A 16 -153.99 -81.49 38.74
N THR A 17 -153.24 -82.07 39.67
CA THR A 17 -152.96 -83.51 39.80
C THR A 17 -154.20 -84.29 40.24
N THR A 18 -154.81 -85.08 39.35
CA THR A 18 -155.64 -86.23 39.76
C THR A 18 -154.74 -87.40 40.16
N SER A 19 -154.40 -87.44 41.45
CA SER A 19 -153.83 -88.60 42.13
C SER A 19 -154.95 -89.50 42.66
N THR A 20 -155.05 -90.70 42.12
CA THR A 20 -155.65 -91.85 42.81
C THR A 20 -154.53 -92.79 43.23
N SER A 21 -153.98 -92.57 44.42
CA SER A 21 -153.31 -93.62 45.20
C SER A 21 -153.11 -93.14 46.64
N THR A 22 -153.67 -93.92 47.55
CA THR A 22 -153.68 -93.83 49.01
C THR A 22 -152.40 -93.30 49.67
N VAL A 23 -152.54 -92.24 50.48
CA VAL A 23 -151.47 -91.65 51.31
C VAL A 23 -151.56 -92.19 52.74
N GLU A 24 -150.53 -92.91 53.17
CA GLU A 24 -150.25 -93.18 54.60
C GLU A 24 -149.56 -91.96 55.23
N VAL A 25 -150.04 -91.49 56.39
CA VAL A 25 -149.51 -90.33 57.12
C VAL A 25 -148.67 -90.82 58.32
N ALA A 26 -147.37 -90.49 58.34
CA ALA A 26 -146.45 -90.80 59.44
C ALA A 26 -146.47 -89.71 60.53
N THR A 27 -146.66 -90.09 61.80
CA THR A 27 -146.79 -89.17 62.96
C THR A 27 -145.63 -89.31 63.95
N THR A 28 -145.36 -88.28 64.77
CA THR A 28 -144.20 -88.20 65.70
C THR A 28 -144.27 -89.10 66.95
N GLY A 29 -145.30 -89.93 67.08
CA GLY A 29 -145.56 -90.71 68.31
C GLY A 29 -146.08 -89.88 69.50
N ASN A 30 -146.23 -88.56 69.33
CA ASN A 30 -146.82 -87.65 70.32
C ASN A 30 -148.31 -87.40 69.98
N PRO A 31 -149.27 -87.48 70.92
CA PRO A 31 -150.71 -87.41 70.62
C PRO A 31 -151.18 -85.96 70.42
N ALA A 32 -150.58 -85.26 69.46
CA ALA A 32 -150.96 -83.90 69.12
C ALA A 32 -152.30 -83.89 68.38
N THR A 33 -153.24 -83.09 68.87
CA THR A 33 -154.60 -82.97 68.30
C THR A 33 -154.65 -82.03 67.08
N ASN A 34 -153.54 -81.38 66.72
CA ASN A 34 -153.37 -80.51 65.56
C ASN A 34 -151.89 -80.48 65.13
N LEU A 35 -151.61 -80.47 63.82
CA LEU A 35 -150.29 -80.67 63.19
C LEU A 35 -149.50 -81.88 63.73
N PRO A 36 -150.02 -83.11 63.62
CA PRO A 36 -149.37 -84.32 64.13
C PRO A 36 -148.19 -84.82 63.27
N GLU A 37 -147.90 -84.18 62.13
CA GLU A 37 -146.90 -84.61 61.16
C GLU A 37 -145.48 -84.50 61.72
N ALA A 38 -144.65 -85.52 61.47
CA ALA A 38 -143.24 -85.45 61.82
C ALA A 38 -142.49 -84.39 61.01
N GLN A 39 -141.45 -83.79 61.62
CA GLN A 39 -140.57 -82.87 60.91
C GLN A 39 -140.07 -83.59 59.65
N GLY A 40 -140.48 -83.08 58.49
CA GLY A 40 -140.20 -83.71 57.21
C GLY A 40 -138.70 -83.84 56.95
N GLU A 41 -138.35 -84.71 56.01
CA GLU A 41 -136.99 -84.83 55.50
C GLU A 41 -136.40 -83.45 55.20
N MET A 42 -135.21 -83.17 55.75
CA MET A 42 -134.49 -81.93 55.50
C MET A 42 -134.37 -81.70 53.99
N SER A 43 -134.76 -80.51 53.52
CA SER A 43 -134.75 -80.20 52.09
C SER A 43 -133.35 -80.42 51.49
N GLN A 44 -133.30 -80.80 50.22
CA GLN A 44 -132.02 -81.06 49.54
C GLN A 44 -131.09 -79.84 49.62
N VAL A 45 -131.63 -78.62 49.53
CA VAL A 45 -130.91 -77.36 49.71
C VAL A 45 -130.33 -77.20 51.12
N ALA A 46 -131.06 -77.60 52.17
CA ALA A 46 -130.57 -77.55 53.54
C ALA A 46 -129.52 -78.63 53.83
N LYS A 47 -129.67 -79.85 53.28
CA LYS A 47 -128.64 -80.91 53.34
C LYS A 47 -127.34 -80.45 52.66
N GLU A 48 -127.44 -79.86 51.47
CA GLU A 48 -126.29 -79.32 50.73
C GLU A 48 -125.65 -78.12 51.45
N SER A 49 -126.44 -77.22 52.02
CA SER A 49 -125.94 -76.05 52.75
C SER A 49 -125.23 -76.47 54.05
N GLN A 50 -125.75 -77.44 54.80
CA GLN A 50 -125.11 -77.94 56.01
C GLN A 50 -123.85 -78.76 55.71
N ALA A 51 -123.85 -79.56 54.64
CA ALA A 51 -122.65 -80.29 54.20
C ALA A 51 -121.51 -79.34 53.75
N LYS A 52 -121.86 -78.12 53.33
CA LYS A 52 -120.93 -77.05 52.96
C LYS A 52 -120.68 -76.04 54.10
N ALA A 53 -121.19 -76.28 55.31
CA ALA A 53 -120.97 -75.37 56.41
C ALA A 53 -119.46 -75.25 56.71
N GLY A 54 -118.91 -74.06 56.52
CA GLY A 54 -117.47 -73.78 56.66
C GLY A 54 -116.64 -73.85 55.36
N SER A 55 -117.23 -74.21 54.21
CA SER A 55 -116.55 -74.09 52.91
C SER A 55 -116.42 -72.60 52.51
N LYS A 56 -115.24 -72.22 52.01
CA LYS A 56 -114.94 -70.85 51.58
C LYS A 56 -114.62 -70.87 50.09
N ASP A 57 -115.52 -70.35 49.26
CA ASP A 57 -115.38 -70.40 47.80
C ASP A 57 -114.70 -69.15 47.21
N SER A 58 -114.43 -68.12 48.03
CA SER A 58 -113.79 -66.88 47.57
C SER A 58 -113.13 -66.11 48.71
N ALA A 59 -112.07 -65.36 48.38
CA ALA A 59 -111.42 -64.39 49.26
C ALA A 59 -111.69 -62.97 48.74
N LEU A 60 -111.85 -62.02 49.65
CA LEU A 60 -111.93 -60.60 49.29
C LEU A 60 -110.50 -60.06 49.11
N PRO A 61 -110.16 -59.47 47.94
CA PRO A 61 -108.86 -58.85 47.76
C PRO A 61 -108.75 -57.62 48.66
N VAL A 62 -107.58 -57.44 49.26
CA VAL A 62 -107.25 -56.30 50.11
C VAL A 62 -106.02 -55.62 49.51
N GLU A 63 -106.12 -54.32 49.28
CA GLU A 63 -105.08 -53.56 48.61
C GLU A 63 -104.40 -52.58 49.57
N VAL A 64 -103.08 -52.50 49.46
CA VAL A 64 -102.24 -51.56 50.20
C VAL A 64 -101.59 -50.63 49.17
N SER A 65 -101.68 -49.32 49.40
CA SER A 65 -101.14 -48.33 48.46
C SER A 65 -99.62 -48.46 48.30
N SER A 66 -99.15 -48.47 47.05
CA SER A 66 -97.74 -48.49 46.64
C SER A 66 -97.21 -47.14 46.16
N ALA A 67 -97.99 -46.06 46.28
CA ALA A 67 -97.73 -44.79 45.58
C ALA A 67 -96.32 -44.20 45.82
N ASP A 68 -95.80 -44.30 47.04
CA ASP A 68 -94.46 -43.80 47.40
C ASP A 68 -93.35 -44.64 46.75
N LEU A 69 -93.53 -45.96 46.69
CA LEU A 69 -92.61 -46.87 46.00
C LEU A 69 -92.64 -46.63 44.49
N ASP A 70 -93.83 -46.50 43.90
CA ASP A 70 -94.00 -46.21 42.48
C ASP A 70 -93.35 -44.88 42.10
N LYS A 71 -93.45 -43.88 42.96
CA LYS A 71 -92.76 -42.59 42.80
C LYS A 71 -91.24 -42.74 42.87
N ALA A 72 -90.71 -43.45 43.87
CA ALA A 72 -89.27 -43.68 43.99
C ALA A 72 -88.72 -44.41 42.75
N VAL A 73 -89.45 -45.40 42.23
CA VAL A 73 -89.14 -46.11 40.98
C VAL A 73 -89.15 -45.19 39.76
N ALA A 74 -90.15 -44.31 39.65
CA ALA A 74 -90.22 -43.35 38.54
C ALA A 74 -89.05 -42.35 38.58
N ASP A 75 -88.71 -41.85 39.77
CA ASP A 75 -87.58 -40.94 39.98
C ASP A 75 -86.24 -41.65 39.65
N ALA A 76 -86.10 -42.94 40.00
CA ALA A 76 -84.94 -43.77 39.65
C ALA A 76 -84.80 -43.97 38.14
N LYS A 77 -85.88 -44.36 37.44
CA LYS A 77 -85.89 -44.51 35.98
C LYS A 77 -85.53 -43.21 35.27
N SER A 78 -86.09 -42.08 35.74
CA SER A 78 -85.82 -40.75 35.17
C SER A 78 -84.37 -40.32 35.37
N ALA A 79 -83.73 -40.77 36.46
CA ALA A 79 -82.31 -40.56 36.69
C ALA A 79 -81.41 -41.48 35.84
N GLY A 80 -81.97 -42.50 35.15
CA GLY A 80 -81.21 -43.48 34.38
C GLY A 80 -80.81 -44.75 35.16
N VAL A 81 -81.32 -44.92 36.39
CA VAL A 81 -81.10 -46.14 37.17
C VAL A 81 -81.94 -47.27 36.57
N LYS A 82 -81.30 -48.42 36.35
CA LYS A 82 -81.98 -49.63 35.89
C LYS A 82 -82.88 -50.17 37.01
N VAL A 83 -84.19 -50.16 36.79
CA VAL A 83 -85.18 -50.73 37.72
C VAL A 83 -85.73 -52.03 37.15
N VAL A 84 -85.82 -53.06 38.00
CA VAL A 84 -86.41 -54.37 37.69
C VAL A 84 -87.52 -54.61 38.70
N GLN A 85 -88.69 -55.05 38.21
CA GLN A 85 -89.79 -55.47 39.06
C GLN A 85 -89.74 -56.99 39.21
N ASP A 86 -89.66 -57.46 40.45
CA ASP A 86 -89.68 -58.88 40.77
C ASP A 86 -91.12 -59.43 40.80
N GLU A 87 -91.26 -60.75 40.91
CA GLU A 87 -92.55 -61.42 40.99
C GLU A 87 -93.39 -60.94 42.17
N THR A 88 -94.71 -60.83 41.96
CA THR A 88 -95.65 -60.43 43.02
C THR A 88 -95.65 -61.46 44.15
N LYS A 89 -95.33 -61.00 45.35
CA LYS A 89 -95.32 -61.85 46.54
C LYS A 89 -96.72 -61.99 47.14
N ASP A 90 -97.32 -63.17 47.02
CA ASP A 90 -98.59 -63.50 47.66
C ASP A 90 -98.42 -63.65 49.18
N LYS A 91 -99.18 -62.87 49.96
CA LYS A 91 -99.22 -62.92 51.43
C LYS A 91 -100.28 -63.89 51.97
N GLY A 92 -101.05 -64.54 51.09
CA GLY A 92 -102.08 -65.53 51.41
C GLY A 92 -103.33 -64.97 52.09
N THR A 93 -104.38 -65.76 52.17
CA THR A 93 -105.69 -65.35 52.71
C THR A 93 -105.67 -65.24 54.24
N ALA A 94 -106.06 -64.08 54.80
CA ALA A 94 -106.28 -63.91 56.24
C ALA A 94 -107.65 -64.46 56.65
N THR A 95 -107.76 -65.06 57.85
CA THR A 95 -109.03 -65.60 58.36
C THR A 95 -109.68 -64.72 59.42
N THR A 96 -108.94 -63.73 59.93
CA THR A 96 -109.40 -62.73 60.89
C THR A 96 -109.03 -61.30 60.46
N ALA A 97 -109.76 -60.31 60.99
CA ALA A 97 -109.48 -58.90 60.74
C ALA A 97 -108.10 -58.47 61.30
N THR A 98 -107.67 -59.05 62.43
CA THR A 98 -106.37 -58.77 63.05
C THR A 98 -105.20 -59.27 62.22
N GLU A 99 -105.29 -60.50 61.69
CA GLU A 99 -104.29 -61.05 60.76
C GLU A 99 -104.19 -60.21 59.49
N ASN A 100 -105.34 -59.73 58.98
CA ASN A 100 -105.37 -58.86 57.81
C ASN A 100 -104.66 -57.52 58.08
N ALA A 101 -104.92 -56.88 59.22
CA ALA A 101 -104.26 -55.63 59.61
C ALA A 101 -102.74 -55.80 59.74
N GLN A 102 -102.28 -56.87 60.40
CA GLN A 102 -100.86 -57.18 60.53
C GLN A 102 -100.17 -57.37 59.17
N LYS A 103 -100.79 -58.14 58.26
CA LYS A 103 -100.27 -58.33 56.90
C LYS A 103 -100.21 -57.02 56.11
N GLN A 104 -101.22 -56.14 56.25
CA GLN A 104 -101.20 -54.83 55.62
C GLN A 104 -100.07 -53.94 56.15
N ASP A 105 -99.82 -53.94 57.45
CA ASP A 105 -98.74 -53.16 58.06
C ASP A 105 -97.36 -53.68 57.66
N GLU A 106 -97.18 -55.01 57.54
CA GLU A 106 -95.98 -55.60 56.97
C GLU A 106 -95.74 -55.14 55.52
N ILE A 107 -96.78 -55.14 54.67
CA ILE A 107 -96.68 -54.70 53.26
C ILE A 107 -96.32 -53.21 53.20
N LYS A 108 -96.96 -52.36 54.01
CA LYS A 108 -96.62 -50.93 54.08
C LYS A 108 -95.17 -50.69 54.49
N SER A 109 -94.71 -51.41 55.52
CA SER A 109 -93.33 -51.32 56.00
C SER A 109 -92.34 -51.79 54.95
N ASP A 110 -92.67 -52.85 54.21
CA ASP A 110 -91.84 -53.38 53.12
C ASP A 110 -91.76 -52.39 51.95
N TYR A 111 -92.89 -51.84 51.49
CA TYR A 111 -92.91 -50.79 50.46
C TYR A 111 -92.11 -49.55 50.87
N ALA A 112 -92.22 -49.11 52.13
CA ALA A 112 -91.45 -47.98 52.64
C ALA A 112 -89.94 -48.26 52.60
N LYS A 113 -89.50 -49.47 52.95
CA LYS A 113 -88.09 -49.87 52.86
C LYS A 113 -87.59 -49.90 51.41
N GLN A 114 -88.34 -50.55 50.53
CA GLN A 114 -88.00 -50.60 49.10
C GLN A 114 -87.91 -49.19 48.50
N ALA A 115 -88.83 -48.29 48.84
CA ALA A 115 -88.82 -46.91 48.37
C ALA A 115 -87.56 -46.17 48.84
N GLU A 116 -87.16 -46.32 50.11
CA GLU A 116 -85.97 -45.67 50.65
C GLU A 116 -84.66 -46.26 50.08
N GLU A 117 -84.60 -47.57 49.83
CA GLU A 117 -83.46 -48.22 49.16
C GLU A 117 -83.29 -47.75 47.72
N VAL A 118 -84.40 -47.71 46.95
CA VAL A 118 -84.41 -47.20 45.57
C VAL A 118 -83.99 -45.74 45.54
N LYS A 119 -84.53 -44.91 46.44
CA LYS A 119 -84.18 -43.50 46.57
C LYS A 119 -82.72 -43.30 46.94
N THR A 120 -82.19 -44.04 47.91
CA THR A 120 -80.78 -43.95 48.33
C THR A 120 -79.85 -44.30 47.18
N THR A 121 -80.13 -45.38 46.45
CA THR A 121 -79.37 -45.80 45.27
C THR A 121 -79.42 -44.73 44.18
N THR A 122 -80.58 -44.14 43.95
CA THR A 122 -80.79 -43.09 42.95
C THR A 122 -80.02 -41.82 43.27
N GLU A 123 -80.05 -41.36 44.52
CA GLU A 123 -79.30 -40.16 44.94
C GLU A 123 -77.79 -40.39 44.90
N ALA A 124 -77.32 -41.58 45.27
CA ALA A 124 -75.91 -41.96 45.10
C ALA A 124 -75.50 -41.93 43.61
N TYR A 125 -76.31 -42.53 42.74
CA TYR A 125 -76.06 -42.53 41.29
C TYR A 125 -76.02 -41.12 40.70
N LYS A 126 -76.99 -40.25 41.03
CA LYS A 126 -76.98 -38.85 40.57
C LYS A 126 -75.72 -38.11 41.00
N LYS A 127 -75.27 -38.32 42.23
CA LYS A 127 -74.04 -37.72 42.76
C LYS A 127 -72.81 -38.21 42.01
N GLU A 128 -72.73 -39.50 41.71
CA GLU A 128 -71.65 -40.07 40.89
C GLU A 128 -71.66 -39.51 39.47
N VAL A 129 -72.83 -39.43 38.81
CA VAL A 129 -72.96 -38.84 37.47
C VAL A 129 -72.49 -37.38 37.47
N ALA A 130 -72.92 -36.57 38.45
CA ALA A 130 -72.50 -35.19 38.57
C ALA A 130 -70.98 -35.06 38.80
N ALA A 131 -70.40 -35.91 39.64
CA ALA A 131 -68.96 -35.94 39.88
C ALA A 131 -68.18 -36.36 38.62
N HIS A 132 -68.68 -37.35 37.88
CA HIS A 132 -68.06 -37.84 36.65
C HIS A 132 -68.13 -36.79 35.53
N GLN A 133 -69.24 -36.06 35.43
CA GLN A 133 -69.38 -34.94 34.49
C GLN A 133 -68.39 -33.83 34.82
N ALA A 134 -68.28 -33.45 36.11
CA ALA A 134 -67.33 -32.42 36.54
C ALA A 134 -65.87 -32.82 36.26
N GLU A 135 -65.49 -34.09 36.47
CA GLU A 135 -64.14 -34.56 36.13
C GLU A 135 -63.92 -34.58 34.60
N THR A 136 -64.94 -34.96 33.82
CA THR A 136 -64.87 -34.94 32.35
C THR A 136 -64.66 -33.51 31.83
N ASP A 137 -65.39 -32.54 32.37
CA ASP A 137 -65.26 -31.13 32.00
C ASP A 137 -63.88 -30.57 32.40
N LYS A 138 -63.38 -30.95 33.58
CA LYS A 138 -62.03 -30.61 34.05
C LYS A 138 -60.95 -31.17 33.13
N ILE A 139 -61.01 -32.46 32.79
CA ILE A 139 -60.06 -33.11 31.88
C ILE A 139 -60.11 -32.45 30.49
N ASN A 140 -61.29 -32.13 29.98
CA ASN A 140 -61.43 -31.46 28.69
C ASN A 140 -60.81 -30.05 28.71
N ALA A 141 -61.00 -29.30 29.79
CA ALA A 141 -60.38 -27.98 29.95
C ALA A 141 -58.85 -28.08 30.06
N GLU A 142 -58.33 -29.03 30.84
CA GLU A 142 -56.89 -29.29 30.98
C GLU A 142 -56.26 -29.70 29.65
N ASN A 143 -56.89 -30.62 28.91
CA ASN A 143 -56.43 -31.05 27.59
C ASN A 143 -56.42 -29.90 26.59
N LYS A 144 -57.46 -29.05 26.60
CA LYS A 144 -57.50 -27.86 25.75
C LYS A 144 -56.38 -26.88 26.09
N ALA A 145 -56.14 -26.63 27.39
CA ALA A 145 -55.06 -25.74 27.81
C ALA A 145 -53.66 -26.31 27.45
N ALA A 146 -53.49 -27.62 27.53
CA ALA A 146 -52.26 -28.31 27.12
C ALA A 146 -52.03 -28.21 25.60
N ASP A 147 -53.07 -28.41 24.79
CA ASP A 147 -52.98 -28.24 23.33
C ASP A 147 -52.69 -26.78 22.96
N ASP A 148 -53.41 -25.82 23.53
CA ASP A 148 -53.16 -24.38 23.28
C ASP A 148 -51.71 -24.00 23.64
N LYS A 149 -51.16 -24.52 24.75
CA LYS A 149 -49.75 -24.33 25.13
C LYS A 149 -48.81 -24.99 24.13
N TYR A 150 -49.08 -26.23 23.73
CA TYR A 150 -48.26 -26.95 22.76
C TYR A 150 -48.20 -26.24 21.41
N GLN A 151 -49.33 -25.79 20.88
CA GLN A 151 -49.39 -25.04 19.61
C GLN A 151 -48.60 -23.73 19.70
N LYS A 152 -48.68 -23.03 20.84
CA LYS A 152 -47.89 -21.81 21.08
C LYS A 152 -46.39 -22.10 21.11
N ASP A 153 -45.97 -23.11 21.87
CA ASP A 153 -44.56 -23.49 21.97
C ASP A 153 -44.01 -23.96 20.62
N LEU A 154 -44.80 -24.71 19.84
CA LEU A 154 -44.45 -25.15 18.48
C LEU A 154 -44.23 -23.96 17.54
N LYS A 155 -45.14 -22.97 17.58
CA LYS A 155 -45.00 -21.74 16.77
C LYS A 155 -43.76 -20.93 17.16
N SER A 156 -43.54 -20.73 18.46
CA SER A 156 -42.35 -20.01 18.93
C SER A 156 -41.05 -20.73 18.56
N HIS A 157 -41.04 -22.07 18.63
CA HIS A 157 -39.88 -22.85 18.19
C HIS A 157 -39.62 -22.71 16.68
N GLN A 158 -40.66 -22.74 15.86
CA GLN A 158 -40.54 -22.53 14.40
C GLN A 158 -39.98 -21.14 14.08
N GLU A 159 -40.50 -20.09 14.72
CA GLU A 159 -40.00 -18.71 14.57
C GLU A 159 -38.52 -18.59 14.97
N GLU A 160 -38.10 -19.27 16.05
CA GLU A 160 -36.71 -19.27 16.50
C GLU A 160 -35.78 -20.03 15.55
N VAL A 161 -36.23 -21.17 15.02
CA VAL A 161 -35.48 -21.92 13.99
C VAL A 161 -35.28 -21.08 12.73
N GLU A 162 -36.33 -20.40 12.25
CA GLU A 162 -36.24 -19.50 11.10
C GLU A 162 -35.24 -18.36 11.36
N LYS A 163 -35.33 -17.71 12.53
CA LYS A 163 -34.41 -16.65 12.92
C LYS A 163 -32.95 -17.12 12.96
N ILE A 164 -32.69 -18.29 13.54
CA ILE A 164 -31.35 -18.88 13.60
C ILE A 164 -30.84 -19.19 12.18
N ASN A 165 -31.68 -19.76 11.33
CA ASN A 165 -31.30 -20.07 9.95
C ASN A 165 -30.97 -18.81 9.15
N THR A 166 -31.76 -17.75 9.29
CA THR A 166 -31.45 -16.45 8.66
C THR A 166 -30.13 -15.88 9.20
N ALA A 167 -29.93 -15.85 10.52
CA ALA A 167 -28.71 -15.34 11.12
C ALA A 167 -27.46 -16.12 10.65
N ASN A 168 -27.56 -17.45 10.56
CA ASN A 168 -26.50 -18.31 10.07
C ASN A 168 -26.21 -18.06 8.57
N ALA A 169 -27.24 -17.87 7.76
CA ALA A 169 -27.07 -17.55 6.34
C ALA A 169 -26.39 -16.18 6.16
N THR A 170 -26.79 -15.16 6.92
CA THR A 170 -26.15 -13.84 6.91
C THR A 170 -24.69 -13.92 7.37
N ALA A 171 -24.42 -14.60 8.49
CA ALA A 171 -23.06 -14.76 9.01
C ALA A 171 -22.14 -15.49 8.02
N LYS A 172 -22.66 -16.53 7.35
CA LYS A 172 -21.93 -17.24 6.30
C LYS A 172 -21.61 -16.33 5.11
N ALA A 173 -22.59 -15.56 4.62
CA ALA A 173 -22.38 -14.64 3.51
C ALA A 173 -21.36 -13.53 3.85
N GLU A 174 -21.44 -12.96 5.05
CA GLU A 174 -20.46 -11.98 5.53
C GLU A 174 -19.04 -12.56 5.63
N TYR A 175 -18.93 -13.79 6.13
CA TYR A 175 -17.65 -14.48 6.22
C TYR A 175 -17.05 -14.74 4.83
N GLU A 176 -17.84 -15.24 3.88
CA GLU A 176 -17.41 -15.48 2.51
C GLU A 176 -16.97 -14.17 1.82
N ALA A 177 -17.70 -13.07 2.04
CA ALA A 177 -17.32 -11.76 1.53
C ALA A 177 -16.00 -11.25 2.13
N LYS A 178 -15.82 -11.37 3.46
CA LYS A 178 -14.56 -11.02 4.14
C LYS A 178 -13.39 -11.88 3.66
N LEU A 179 -13.62 -13.17 3.44
CA LEU A 179 -12.58 -14.08 2.93
C LEU A 179 -12.16 -13.71 1.50
N ALA A 180 -13.11 -13.41 0.62
CA ALA A 180 -12.83 -12.97 -0.74
C ALA A 180 -12.06 -11.63 -0.75
N GLN A 181 -12.46 -10.68 0.11
CA GLN A 181 -11.76 -9.41 0.26
C GLN A 181 -10.32 -9.61 0.78
N TYR A 182 -10.15 -10.44 1.82
CA TYR A 182 -8.83 -10.76 2.36
C TYR A 182 -7.90 -11.38 1.31
N GLN A 183 -8.40 -12.30 0.48
CA GLN A 183 -7.62 -12.89 -0.61
C GLN A 183 -7.18 -11.86 -1.66
N LYS A 184 -8.06 -10.90 -1.99
CA LYS A 184 -7.75 -9.79 -2.90
C LYS A 184 -6.70 -8.84 -2.34
N ASP A 185 -6.82 -8.48 -1.06
CA ASP A 185 -5.86 -7.60 -0.39
C ASP A 185 -4.50 -8.28 -0.27
N LEU A 186 -4.47 -9.57 0.08
CA LEU A 186 -3.24 -10.36 0.13
C LEU A 186 -2.53 -10.42 -1.22
N ALA A 187 -3.27 -10.61 -2.32
CA ALA A 187 -2.69 -10.59 -3.67
C ALA A 187 -2.12 -9.21 -4.03
N THR A 188 -2.83 -8.14 -3.68
CA THR A 188 -2.40 -6.75 -3.92
C THR A 188 -1.11 -6.44 -3.15
N VAL A 189 -1.04 -6.80 -1.88
CA VAL A 189 0.15 -6.58 -1.03
C VAL A 189 1.34 -7.39 -1.55
N LYS A 190 1.15 -8.65 -1.92
CA LYS A 190 2.23 -9.47 -2.51
C LYS A 190 2.78 -8.82 -3.78
N LYS A 191 1.90 -8.37 -4.67
CA LYS A 191 2.30 -7.74 -5.91
C LYS A 191 3.05 -6.42 -5.67
N ALA A 192 2.54 -5.57 -4.77
CA ALA A 192 3.22 -4.33 -4.41
C ALA A 192 4.61 -4.57 -3.80
N ASN A 193 4.78 -5.62 -2.99
CA ASN A 193 6.07 -6.01 -2.44
C ASN A 193 7.04 -6.51 -3.52
N GLU A 194 6.58 -7.36 -4.45
CA GLU A 194 7.40 -7.81 -5.58
C GLU A 194 7.85 -6.64 -6.46
N ASP A 195 6.93 -5.73 -6.81
CA ASP A 195 7.24 -4.56 -7.61
C ASP A 195 8.22 -3.62 -6.90
N SER A 196 8.05 -3.42 -5.58
CA SER A 196 8.97 -2.62 -4.76
C SER A 196 10.36 -3.25 -4.66
N GLN A 197 10.42 -4.58 -4.53
CA GLN A 197 11.69 -5.31 -4.49
C GLN A 197 12.42 -5.18 -5.83
N GLN A 198 11.70 -5.31 -6.95
CA GLN A 198 12.28 -5.15 -8.28
C GLN A 198 12.76 -3.71 -8.53
N ASP A 199 11.97 -2.71 -8.16
CA ASP A 199 12.35 -1.29 -8.28
C ASP A 199 13.60 -0.97 -7.45
N TYR A 200 13.68 -1.50 -6.21
CA TYR A 200 14.86 -1.35 -5.37
C TYR A 200 16.11 -1.95 -6.03
N GLN A 201 16.02 -3.18 -6.56
CA GLN A 201 17.16 -3.81 -7.25
C GLN A 201 17.59 -3.03 -8.49
N ASN A 202 16.63 -2.53 -9.27
CA ASN A 202 16.91 -1.70 -10.44
C ASN A 202 17.63 -0.40 -10.05
N LYS A 203 17.14 0.29 -9.01
CA LYS A 203 17.76 1.52 -8.49
C LYS A 203 19.16 1.27 -7.92
N LEU A 204 19.36 0.16 -7.22
CA LEU A 204 20.67 -0.23 -6.70
C LEU A 204 21.68 -0.47 -7.84
N SER A 205 21.26 -1.20 -8.87
CA SER A 205 22.09 -1.47 -10.06
C SER A 205 22.45 -0.18 -10.82
N ALA A 206 21.46 0.71 -11.02
CA ALA A 206 21.68 2.02 -11.63
C ALA A 206 22.65 2.87 -10.82
N TYR A 207 22.49 2.91 -9.50
CA TYR A 207 23.40 3.63 -8.60
C TYR A 207 24.83 3.09 -8.67
N GLN A 208 25.01 1.77 -8.65
CA GLN A 208 26.34 1.15 -8.75
C GLN A 208 27.02 1.46 -10.09
N THR A 209 26.24 1.43 -11.18
CA THR A 209 26.74 1.79 -12.52
C THR A 209 27.18 3.25 -12.58
N GLU A 210 26.36 4.16 -12.05
CA GLU A 210 26.66 5.59 -12.02
C GLU A 210 27.87 5.90 -11.12
N LEU A 211 27.98 5.24 -9.97
CA LEU A 211 29.13 5.36 -9.09
C LEU A 211 30.43 4.96 -9.79
N ALA A 212 30.43 3.82 -10.49
CA ALA A 212 31.59 3.37 -11.26
C ALA A 212 31.95 4.35 -12.38
N ARG A 213 30.95 4.89 -13.08
CA ARG A 213 31.14 5.91 -14.12
C ARG A 213 31.79 7.17 -13.57
N VAL A 214 31.31 7.67 -12.44
CA VAL A 214 31.84 8.88 -11.78
C VAL A 214 33.27 8.65 -11.28
N GLN A 215 33.55 7.49 -10.67
CA GLN A 215 34.90 7.15 -10.24
C GLN A 215 35.88 7.10 -11.41
N LYS A 216 35.48 6.50 -12.53
CA LYS A 216 36.28 6.47 -13.77
C LYS A 216 36.53 7.87 -14.32
N ALA A 217 35.49 8.69 -14.44
CA ALA A 217 35.61 10.06 -14.93
C ALA A 217 36.54 10.91 -14.04
N ASN A 218 36.48 10.73 -12.73
CA ASN A 218 37.36 11.42 -11.79
C ASN A 218 38.82 10.96 -11.92
N ALA A 219 39.06 9.66 -12.15
CA ALA A 219 40.40 9.14 -12.40
C ALA A 219 40.99 9.71 -13.70
N GLU A 220 40.22 9.70 -14.80
CA GLU A 220 40.63 10.29 -16.08
C GLU A 220 40.91 11.79 -15.97
N ALA A 221 40.04 12.53 -15.25
CA ALA A 221 40.24 13.95 -14.99
C ALA A 221 41.51 14.20 -14.16
N LYS A 222 41.80 13.36 -13.17
CA LYS A 222 43.02 13.44 -12.37
C LYS A 222 44.27 13.17 -13.21
N GLU A 223 44.25 12.15 -14.08
CA GLU A 223 45.37 11.86 -14.99
C GLU A 223 45.63 13.02 -15.96
N ALA A 224 44.58 13.59 -16.54
CA ALA A 224 44.69 14.76 -17.41
C ALA A 224 45.27 15.97 -16.68
N TYR A 225 44.82 16.24 -15.45
CA TYR A 225 45.37 17.29 -14.60
C TYR A 225 46.85 17.06 -14.27
N ASP A 226 47.21 15.86 -13.82
CA ASP A 226 48.59 15.52 -13.46
C ASP A 226 49.53 15.64 -14.69
N LYS A 227 49.04 15.27 -15.89
CA LYS A 227 49.76 15.47 -17.16
C LYS A 227 49.95 16.96 -17.48
N ALA A 228 48.90 17.77 -17.37
CA ALA A 228 48.97 19.20 -17.63
C ALA A 228 49.94 19.91 -16.65
N VAL A 229 49.96 19.51 -15.38
CA VAL A 229 50.91 20.01 -14.38
C VAL A 229 52.35 19.67 -14.77
N LYS A 230 52.63 18.43 -15.20
CA LYS A 230 53.97 18.03 -15.66
C LYS A 230 54.42 18.84 -16.88
N GLU A 231 53.56 18.99 -17.88
CA GLU A 231 53.87 19.78 -19.08
C GLU A 231 54.12 21.26 -18.76
N ASN A 232 53.31 21.84 -17.88
CA ASN A 232 53.50 23.23 -17.43
C ASN A 232 54.81 23.39 -16.65
N THR A 233 55.14 22.43 -15.78
CA THR A 233 56.42 22.42 -15.07
C THR A 233 57.61 22.37 -16.03
N ALA A 234 57.55 21.50 -17.05
CA ALA A 234 58.60 21.42 -18.07
C ALA A 234 58.74 22.71 -18.89
N LYS A 235 57.62 23.36 -19.26
CA LYS A 235 57.63 24.66 -19.93
C LYS A 235 58.26 25.75 -19.07
N ASN A 236 57.95 25.79 -17.77
CA ASN A 236 58.53 26.77 -16.86
C ASN A 236 60.04 26.58 -16.68
N GLU A 237 60.53 25.34 -16.61
CA GLU A 237 61.97 25.07 -16.57
C GLU A 237 62.67 25.47 -17.88
N ALA A 238 62.05 25.21 -19.04
CA ALA A 238 62.58 25.65 -20.33
C ALA A 238 62.64 27.18 -20.45
N LEU A 239 61.58 27.89 -20.03
CA LEU A 239 61.54 29.34 -19.99
C LEU A 239 62.61 29.92 -19.05
N LYS A 240 62.85 29.28 -17.90
CA LYS A 240 63.90 29.69 -16.97
C LYS A 240 65.29 29.56 -17.62
N ALA A 241 65.57 28.45 -18.30
CA ALA A 241 66.83 28.24 -19.00
C ALA A 241 67.03 29.24 -20.16
N GLU A 242 65.98 29.51 -20.92
CA GLU A 242 66.03 30.49 -22.02
C GLU A 242 66.25 31.91 -21.49
N ASN A 243 65.60 32.30 -20.39
CA ASN A 243 65.83 33.60 -19.76
C ASN A 243 67.27 33.79 -19.30
N GLU A 244 67.89 32.76 -18.70
CA GLU A 244 69.32 32.80 -18.34
C GLU A 244 70.22 32.91 -19.58
N ALA A 245 69.92 32.17 -20.66
CA ALA A 245 70.66 32.28 -21.91
C ALA A 245 70.53 33.67 -22.54
N ILE A 246 69.34 34.27 -22.52
CA ILE A 246 69.10 35.65 -22.99
C ILE A 246 69.91 36.63 -22.16
N LYS A 247 69.94 36.48 -20.83
CA LYS A 247 70.74 37.32 -19.94
C LYS A 247 72.23 37.26 -20.29
N GLN A 248 72.79 36.08 -20.48
CA GLN A 248 74.19 35.91 -20.89
C GLN A 248 74.49 36.51 -22.27
N ARG A 249 73.58 36.33 -23.24
CA ARG A 249 73.71 36.96 -24.57
C ARG A 249 73.69 38.48 -24.48
N ASN A 250 72.82 39.04 -23.64
CA ASN A 250 72.74 40.49 -23.44
C ASN A 250 74.00 41.04 -22.76
N GLU A 251 74.53 40.35 -21.74
CA GLU A 251 75.80 40.70 -21.10
C GLU A 251 76.97 40.65 -22.09
N THR A 252 77.04 39.60 -22.92
CA THR A 252 78.06 39.45 -23.96
C THR A 252 77.94 40.54 -25.03
N ALA A 253 76.72 40.81 -25.51
CA ALA A 253 76.47 41.85 -26.49
C ALA A 253 76.87 43.24 -25.95
N LYS A 254 76.55 43.52 -24.69
CA LYS A 254 76.97 44.75 -24.02
C LYS A 254 78.49 44.86 -23.93
N ALA A 255 79.19 43.81 -23.50
CA ALA A 255 80.65 43.81 -23.41
C ALA A 255 81.31 44.00 -24.79
N ASN A 256 80.80 43.34 -25.83
CA ASN A 256 81.28 43.52 -27.21
C ASN A 256 81.05 44.95 -27.72
N TYR A 257 79.89 45.53 -27.41
CA TYR A 257 79.59 46.92 -27.75
C TYR A 257 80.53 47.90 -27.04
N GLU A 258 80.76 47.72 -25.74
CA GLU A 258 81.70 48.55 -24.96
C GLU A 258 83.14 48.43 -25.49
N ALA A 259 83.58 47.23 -25.85
CA ALA A 259 84.89 47.01 -26.46
C ALA A 259 85.02 47.68 -27.83
N ALA A 260 84.00 47.54 -28.68
CA ALA A 260 83.96 48.19 -29.99
C ALA A 260 83.96 49.72 -29.86
N MET A 261 83.22 50.29 -28.91
CA MET A 261 83.24 51.72 -28.61
C MET A 261 84.62 52.21 -28.17
N LYS A 262 85.28 51.47 -27.28
CA LYS A 262 86.65 51.80 -26.85
C LYS A 262 87.65 51.75 -27.99
N GLN A 263 87.54 50.74 -28.88
CA GLN A 263 88.36 50.66 -30.07
C GLN A 263 88.10 51.83 -31.01
N TYR A 264 86.82 52.16 -31.25
CA TYR A 264 86.43 53.32 -32.06
C TYR A 264 86.99 54.64 -31.52
N GLU A 265 86.93 54.86 -30.20
CA GLU A 265 87.51 56.04 -29.56
C GLU A 265 89.04 56.09 -29.71
N ALA A 266 89.72 54.95 -29.58
CA ALA A 266 91.17 54.85 -29.77
C ALA A 266 91.58 55.11 -31.23
N ASP A 267 90.87 54.52 -32.19
CA ASP A 267 91.08 54.73 -33.62
C ASP A 267 90.85 56.20 -33.98
N LEU A 268 89.79 56.82 -33.45
CA LEU A 268 89.52 58.24 -33.66
C LEU A 268 90.63 59.14 -33.09
N ALA A 269 91.17 58.81 -31.92
CA ALA A 269 92.30 59.52 -31.33
C ALA A 269 93.59 59.34 -32.16
N ALA A 270 93.85 58.12 -32.64
CA ALA A 270 94.99 57.82 -33.51
C ALA A 270 94.90 58.57 -34.85
N ILE A 271 93.71 58.62 -35.47
CA ILE A 271 93.47 59.37 -36.71
C ILE A 271 93.68 60.88 -36.48
N LYS A 272 93.16 61.44 -35.39
CA LYS A 272 93.39 62.85 -35.04
C LYS A 272 94.87 63.17 -34.87
N LYS A 273 95.59 62.34 -34.11
CA LYS A 273 97.04 62.50 -33.91
C LYS A 273 97.81 62.35 -35.21
N ALA A 274 97.51 61.34 -36.02
CA ALA A 274 98.14 61.15 -37.32
C ALA A 274 97.91 62.34 -38.25
N LYS A 275 96.72 62.96 -38.20
CA LYS A 275 96.43 64.20 -38.93
C LYS A 275 97.26 65.37 -38.41
N GLU A 276 97.35 65.56 -37.09
CA GLU A 276 98.18 66.61 -36.47
C GLU A 276 99.68 66.43 -36.79
N ASP A 277 100.20 65.21 -36.67
CA ASP A 277 101.59 64.86 -36.99
C ASP A 277 101.87 65.08 -38.49
N ASN A 278 100.93 64.73 -39.38
CA ASN A 278 101.06 64.96 -40.82
C ASN A 278 101.00 66.45 -41.18
N ASP A 279 100.09 67.20 -40.56
CA ASP A 279 100.00 68.65 -40.72
C ASP A 279 101.31 69.31 -40.23
N ALA A 280 101.89 68.85 -39.11
CA ALA A 280 103.17 69.33 -38.59
C ALA A 280 104.37 68.97 -39.50
N ASP A 281 104.46 67.72 -39.98
CA ASP A 281 105.48 67.27 -40.93
C ASP A 281 105.40 68.04 -42.25
N TYR A 282 104.19 68.28 -42.75
CA TYR A 282 103.95 69.11 -43.93
C TYR A 282 104.45 70.54 -43.73
N GLN A 283 104.13 71.17 -42.58
CA GLN A 283 104.62 72.53 -42.26
C GLN A 283 106.15 72.57 -42.11
N ALA A 284 106.76 71.57 -41.47
CA ALA A 284 108.21 71.48 -41.33
C ALA A 284 108.92 71.31 -42.68
N LYS A 285 108.40 70.44 -43.56
CA LYS A 285 108.90 70.26 -44.93
C LYS A 285 108.73 71.53 -45.76
N LEU A 286 107.61 72.23 -45.61
CA LEU A 286 107.38 73.52 -46.27
C LEU A 286 108.40 74.58 -45.82
N ALA A 287 108.68 74.67 -44.51
CA ALA A 287 109.68 75.59 -43.98
C ALA A 287 111.12 75.25 -44.43
N ALA A 288 111.47 73.95 -44.44
CA ALA A 288 112.77 73.49 -44.95
C ALA A 288 112.93 73.79 -46.44
N TYR A 289 111.89 73.56 -47.24
CA TYR A 289 111.86 73.89 -48.66
C TYR A 289 112.05 75.40 -48.89
N GLN A 290 111.34 76.26 -48.14
CA GLN A 290 111.51 77.72 -48.23
C GLN A 290 112.92 78.18 -47.84
N THR A 291 113.49 77.58 -46.79
CA THR A 291 114.86 77.87 -46.34
C THR A 291 115.89 77.49 -47.41
N GLU A 292 115.76 76.29 -47.99
CA GLU A 292 116.65 75.83 -49.05
C GLU A 292 116.49 76.66 -50.32
N LEU A 293 115.25 77.04 -50.67
CA LEU A 293 114.98 77.94 -51.79
C LEU A 293 115.70 79.29 -51.60
N ALA A 294 115.63 79.88 -50.40
CA ALA A 294 116.34 81.11 -50.07
C ALA A 294 117.87 80.95 -50.14
N ARG A 295 118.41 79.82 -49.65
CA ARG A 295 119.83 79.49 -49.74
C ARG A 295 120.29 79.37 -51.20
N VAL A 296 119.52 78.68 -52.04
CA VAL A 296 119.81 78.50 -53.47
C VAL A 296 119.75 79.84 -54.20
N GLN A 297 118.74 80.67 -53.94
CA GLN A 297 118.66 82.01 -54.51
C GLN A 297 119.86 82.88 -54.11
N LYS A 298 120.27 82.84 -52.83
CA LYS A 298 121.46 83.53 -52.36
C LYS A 298 122.73 83.01 -53.02
N ALA A 299 122.92 81.68 -53.08
CA ALA A 299 124.07 81.06 -53.73
C ALA A 299 124.14 81.42 -55.22
N ASN A 300 123.00 81.44 -55.92
CA ASN A 300 122.93 81.87 -57.32
C ASN A 300 123.27 83.36 -57.48
N SER A 301 122.81 84.23 -56.57
CA SER A 301 123.17 85.65 -56.56
C SER A 301 124.67 85.85 -56.29
N ASP A 302 125.23 85.15 -55.30
CA ASP A 302 126.65 85.21 -54.96
C ASP A 302 127.52 84.66 -56.10
N ALA A 303 127.11 83.56 -56.74
CA ALA A 303 127.78 83.00 -57.91
C ALA A 303 127.73 83.96 -59.11
N LYS A 304 126.60 84.64 -59.34
CA LYS A 304 126.47 85.67 -60.37
C LYS A 304 127.43 86.84 -60.10
N ALA A 305 127.50 87.32 -58.87
CA ALA A 305 128.41 88.39 -58.48
C ALA A 305 129.89 87.97 -58.61
N ALA A 306 130.25 86.74 -58.23
CA ALA A 306 131.59 86.20 -58.41
C ALA A 306 131.96 86.06 -59.89
N TYR A 307 131.01 85.64 -60.74
CA TYR A 307 131.19 85.57 -62.17
C TYR A 307 131.41 86.96 -62.79
N GLU A 308 130.61 87.96 -62.42
CA GLU A 308 130.77 89.35 -62.87
C GLU A 308 132.14 89.92 -62.46
N LYS A 309 132.57 89.69 -61.21
CA LYS A 309 133.91 90.09 -60.73
C LYS A 309 135.04 89.38 -61.50
N ALA A 310 134.90 88.10 -61.79
CA ALA A 310 135.88 87.35 -62.58
C ALA A 310 135.97 87.86 -64.03
N VAL A 311 134.85 88.31 -64.61
CA VAL A 311 134.82 88.95 -65.94
C VAL A 311 135.52 90.31 -65.91
N GLU A 312 135.31 91.14 -64.88
CA GLU A 312 136.04 92.40 -64.70
C GLU A 312 137.55 92.19 -64.53
N GLU A 313 137.97 91.25 -63.67
CA GLU A 313 139.38 90.93 -63.45
C GLU A 313 140.05 90.38 -64.71
N ASN A 314 139.36 89.55 -65.50
CA ASN A 314 139.88 89.07 -66.77
C ASN A 314 139.99 90.19 -67.81
N THR A 315 139.01 91.10 -67.86
CA THR A 315 139.09 92.31 -68.70
C THR A 315 140.30 93.16 -68.34
N ALA A 316 140.55 93.37 -67.05
CA ALA A 316 141.70 94.11 -66.55
C ALA A 316 143.04 93.43 -66.89
N LYS A 317 143.14 92.10 -66.71
CA LYS A 317 144.32 91.31 -67.09
C LYS A 317 144.60 91.35 -68.60
N ASN A 318 143.56 91.25 -69.43
CA ASN A 318 143.72 91.37 -70.88
C ASN A 318 144.25 92.75 -71.29
N ASN A 319 143.75 93.83 -70.66
CA ASN A 319 144.27 95.18 -70.91
C ASN A 319 145.75 95.32 -70.48
N ALA A 320 146.14 94.72 -69.35
CA ALA A 320 147.53 94.71 -68.89
C ALA A 320 148.47 93.92 -69.82
N ILE A 321 148.03 92.75 -70.30
CA ILE A 321 148.77 91.95 -71.29
C ILE A 321 148.92 92.74 -72.61
N GLN A 322 147.90 93.48 -73.03
CA GLN A 322 147.98 94.31 -74.23
C GLN A 322 149.00 95.45 -74.06
N ALA A 323 149.05 96.09 -72.89
CA ALA A 323 150.05 97.10 -72.57
C ALA A 323 151.48 96.53 -72.51
N GLU A 324 151.65 95.34 -71.93
CA GLU A 324 152.94 94.66 -71.82
C GLU A 324 153.45 94.19 -73.19
N ASN A 325 152.56 93.70 -74.06
CA ASN A 325 152.90 93.35 -75.44
C ASN A 325 153.41 94.55 -76.25
N GLU A 326 152.82 95.75 -76.07
CA GLU A 326 153.32 96.98 -76.69
C GLU A 326 154.69 97.41 -76.12
N ALA A 327 154.90 97.25 -74.80
CA ALA A 327 156.20 97.50 -74.18
C ALA A 327 157.30 96.54 -74.67
N ILE A 328 156.97 95.25 -74.86
CA ILE A 328 157.87 94.24 -75.42
C ILE A 328 158.23 94.59 -76.88
N LYS A 329 157.25 95.04 -77.68
CA LYS A 329 157.48 95.51 -79.05
C LYS A 329 158.52 96.64 -79.11
N GLN A 330 158.41 97.63 -78.20
CA GLN A 330 159.40 98.70 -78.12
C GLN A 330 160.78 98.19 -77.68
N ARG A 331 160.85 97.32 -76.66
CA ARG A 331 162.11 96.72 -76.21
C ARG A 331 162.82 95.93 -77.31
N ASN A 332 162.08 95.17 -78.12
CA ASN A 332 162.65 94.40 -79.23
C ASN A 332 163.17 95.33 -80.34
N ALA A 333 162.51 96.45 -80.62
CA ALA A 333 163.02 97.46 -81.54
C ALA A 333 164.33 98.08 -81.03
N THR A 334 164.42 98.37 -79.72
CA THR A 334 165.65 98.90 -79.09
C THR A 334 166.77 97.86 -79.10
N ALA A 335 166.50 96.61 -78.71
CA ALA A 335 167.50 95.54 -78.66
C ALA A 335 168.08 95.22 -80.06
N LYS A 336 167.25 95.26 -81.11
CA LYS A 336 167.71 95.10 -82.49
C LYS A 336 168.65 96.24 -82.90
N SER A 337 168.34 97.48 -82.51
CA SER A 337 169.22 98.64 -82.77
C SER A 337 170.59 98.51 -82.07
N THR A 338 170.63 97.96 -80.85
CA THR A 338 171.88 97.76 -80.10
C THR A 338 172.72 96.62 -80.67
N TYR A 339 172.06 95.53 -81.12
CA TYR A 339 172.73 94.41 -81.76
C TYR A 339 173.38 94.81 -83.10
N ASP A 340 172.67 95.57 -83.94
CA ASP A 340 173.22 96.06 -85.23
C ASP A 340 174.43 97.00 -85.02
N ALA A 341 174.50 97.72 -83.90
CA ALA A 341 175.65 98.55 -83.54
C ALA A 341 176.86 97.73 -83.04
N ALA A 342 176.62 96.64 -82.32
CA ALA A 342 177.67 95.76 -81.80
C ALA A 342 178.36 94.95 -82.90
N VAL A 343 177.62 94.50 -83.92
CA VAL A 343 178.19 93.78 -85.08
C VAL A 343 179.15 94.67 -85.87
N LYS A 344 178.81 95.96 -86.09
CA LYS A 344 179.71 96.92 -86.72
C LYS A 344 181.01 97.17 -85.94
N LYS A 345 180.95 97.11 -84.61
CA LYS A 345 182.14 97.25 -83.75
C LYS A 345 183.02 96.00 -83.80
N TYR A 346 182.41 94.82 -83.85
CA TYR A 346 183.13 93.56 -83.98
C TYR A 346 183.83 93.43 -85.35
N GLU A 347 183.21 93.88 -86.44
CA GLU A 347 183.85 93.89 -87.78
C GLU A 347 185.04 94.87 -87.85
N ALA A 348 184.99 95.98 -87.13
CA ALA A 348 186.10 96.93 -87.04
C ALA A 348 187.29 96.37 -86.23
N ASP A 349 187.02 95.72 -85.09
CA ASP A 349 188.05 95.11 -84.24
C ASP A 349 188.72 93.91 -84.94
N LEU A 350 187.97 93.14 -85.74
CA LEU A 350 188.49 92.02 -86.54
C LEU A 350 189.48 92.47 -87.65
N ALA A 351 189.36 93.71 -88.14
CA ALA A 351 190.30 94.29 -89.10
C ALA A 351 191.60 94.77 -88.44
N ALA A 352 191.53 95.30 -87.21
CA ALA A 352 192.70 95.79 -86.46
C ALA A 352 193.63 94.64 -86.02
N VAL A 353 193.07 93.49 -85.61
CA VAL A 353 193.85 92.33 -85.17
C VAL A 353 194.62 91.68 -86.33
N LYS A 354 194.09 91.72 -87.57
CA LYS A 354 194.80 91.22 -88.76
C LYS A 354 196.03 92.07 -89.14
N GLN A 355 196.15 93.30 -88.64
CA GLN A 355 197.26 94.21 -88.97
C GLN A 355 198.44 94.12 -88.00
N ALA A 356 198.27 93.52 -86.81
CA ALA A 356 199.29 93.49 -85.75
C ALA A 356 200.21 92.24 -85.75
N ASN A 357 199.87 91.18 -86.47
CA ASN A 357 200.63 89.92 -86.47
C ASN A 357 201.43 89.65 -87.77
N ALA A 358 201.71 90.70 -88.55
CA ALA A 358 202.62 90.64 -89.69
C ALA A 358 203.88 91.49 -89.42
N THR A 359 204.73 91.00 -88.52
CA THR A 359 206.20 91.22 -88.50
C THR A 359 206.88 90.08 -87.77
#